data_AF-A0A7S2AUH0-F1
#
_entry.id   AF-A0A7S2AUH0-F1
#
_cell.length_a   1.000
_cell.length_b   1.000
_cell.length_c   1.000
_cell.angle_alpha   90.00
_cell.angle_beta   90.00
_cell.angle_gamma   90.00
#
_symmetry.space_group_name_H-M   'P 1'
#
loop_
_entity.id
_entity.type
_entity.pdbx_description
1 polymer ?
#
loop_
_entity_poly.entity_id
_entity_poly.type
_entity_poly.pdbx_seq_one_letter_code
_entity_poly.pdbx_strand_id
1 'polypeptide(L)'
;ARFPKIKFLATVLGRADQHEFAVVTQKTRNLHLYGCWWYCNNPSIIDELTRMRVELLGTAFTAQHSDCRVLEQLLYKWEHSRAVISEALVPYYVRLLQTGWRMTRGELRRDVKTLLGGSYEEFLAR
;
A
#
# COMPACT_ATOMS: atom_id res chain seq x y z
N ALA A 1 -6.31 6.14 -22.86
CA ALA A 1 -7.02 6.70 -21.69
C ALA A 1 -7.70 8.01 -22.06
N ARG A 2 -8.95 8.25 -21.63
CA ARG A 2 -9.75 9.45 -21.99
C ARG A 2 -9.27 10.73 -21.27
N PHE A 3 -8.65 10.60 -20.10
CA PHE A 3 -8.19 11.73 -19.27
C PHE A 3 -6.72 11.58 -18.83
N PRO A 4 -5.75 11.57 -19.75
CA PRO A 4 -4.36 11.23 -19.44
C PRO A 4 -3.65 12.27 -18.55
N LYS A 5 -4.18 13.50 -18.46
CA LYS A 5 -3.61 14.60 -17.67
C LYS A 5 -4.19 14.71 -16.25
N ILE A 6 -5.25 13.96 -15.95
CA ILE A 6 -5.89 13.99 -14.62
C ILE A 6 -5.28 12.88 -13.78
N LYS A 7 -4.92 13.20 -12.54
CA LYS A 7 -4.47 12.23 -11.54
C LYS A 7 -5.67 11.70 -10.76
N PHE A 8 -5.76 10.39 -10.63
CA PHE A 8 -6.80 9.71 -9.87
C PHE A 8 -6.19 9.07 -8.63
N LEU A 9 -6.67 9.48 -7.46
CA LEU A 9 -6.44 8.78 -6.20
C LEU A 9 -7.69 7.96 -5.92
N ALA A 10 -7.57 6.65 -5.75
CA ALA A 10 -8.73 5.82 -5.51
C ALA A 10 -8.47 4.65 -4.55
N THR A 11 -9.53 4.31 -3.84
CA THR A 11 -9.66 3.15 -2.97
C THR A 11 -11.05 2.57 -3.19
N VAL A 12 -11.20 1.25 -3.09
CA VAL A 12 -12.49 0.57 -3.29
C VAL A 12 -12.93 -0.12 -2.01
N LEU A 13 -14.24 -0.22 -1.79
CA LEU A 13 -14.80 -0.76 -0.56
C LEU A 13 -14.99 -2.28 -0.61
N GLY A 14 -15.39 -2.81 -1.77
CA GLY A 14 -15.63 -4.24 -1.93
C GLY A 14 -14.32 -5.02 -1.84
N ARG A 15 -14.25 -5.98 -0.91
CA ARG A 15 -13.08 -6.89 -0.80
C ARG A 15 -12.85 -7.66 -2.11
N ALA A 16 -13.93 -8.05 -2.79
CA ALA A 16 -13.87 -8.75 -4.07
C ALA A 16 -13.24 -7.92 -5.20
N ASP A 17 -13.34 -6.60 -5.14
CA ASP A 17 -12.86 -5.70 -6.20
C ASP A 17 -11.35 -5.41 -6.11
N GLN A 18 -10.72 -5.74 -4.98
CA GLN A 18 -9.38 -5.26 -4.65
C GLN A 18 -8.30 -5.79 -5.59
N HIS A 19 -8.41 -7.07 -6.00
CA HIS A 19 -7.45 -7.67 -6.92
C HIS A 19 -7.54 -7.05 -8.31
N GLU A 20 -8.76 -6.95 -8.87
CA GLU A 20 -8.98 -6.29 -10.16
C GLU A 20 -8.49 -4.83 -10.11
N PHE A 21 -8.78 -4.13 -9.03
CA PHE A 21 -8.35 -2.74 -8.86
C PHE A 21 -6.82 -2.60 -8.82
N ALA A 22 -6.10 -3.53 -8.20
CA ALA A 22 -4.64 -3.57 -8.26
C ALA A 22 -4.13 -3.81 -9.68
N VAL A 23 -4.74 -4.73 -10.45
CA VAL A 23 -4.39 -4.97 -11.86
C VAL A 23 -4.64 -3.73 -12.71
N VAL A 24 -5.77 -3.04 -12.54
CA VAL A 24 -6.09 -1.79 -13.26
C VAL A 24 -5.08 -0.70 -12.91
N THR A 25 -4.68 -0.58 -11.65
CA THR A 25 -3.64 0.34 -11.18
C THR A 25 -2.31 0.06 -11.88
N GLN A 26 -1.90 -1.20 -12.00
CA GLN A 26 -0.66 -1.61 -12.69
C GLN A 26 -0.62 -1.15 -14.16
N LYS A 27 -1.77 -1.08 -14.83
CA LYS A 27 -1.90 -0.66 -16.23
C LYS A 27 -2.09 0.84 -16.42
N THR A 28 -2.39 1.59 -15.37
CA THR A 28 -2.87 2.98 -15.46
C THR A 28 -1.96 3.93 -14.70
N ARG A 29 -0.99 4.55 -15.40
CA ARG A 29 0.05 5.39 -14.78
C ARG A 29 -0.46 6.60 -13.99
N ASN A 30 -1.65 7.11 -14.33
CA ASN A 30 -2.27 8.26 -13.67
C ASN A 30 -3.31 7.85 -12.61
N LEU A 31 -3.31 6.58 -12.19
CA LEU A 31 -4.13 6.05 -11.11
C LEU A 31 -3.22 5.60 -9.96
N HIS A 32 -3.47 6.10 -8.76
CA HIS A 32 -2.78 5.73 -7.55
C HIS A 32 -3.73 5.06 -6.57
N LEU A 33 -3.46 3.79 -6.29
CA LEU A 33 -4.17 3.01 -5.30
C LEU A 33 -3.71 3.42 -3.91
N TYR A 34 -4.65 3.65 -2.99
CA TYR A 34 -4.33 3.89 -1.59
C TYR A 34 -5.27 3.18 -0.62
N GLY A 35 -4.73 2.77 0.53
CA GLY A 35 -5.53 2.48 1.71
C GLY A 35 -6.25 1.14 1.76
N CYS A 36 -6.71 0.79 2.96
CA CYS A 36 -7.69 -0.27 3.21
C CYS A 36 -8.93 0.40 3.82
N TRP A 37 -9.87 0.81 2.98
CA TRP A 37 -10.93 1.73 3.39
C TRP A 37 -12.07 1.03 4.16
N TRP A 38 -12.47 1.64 5.28
CA TRP A 38 -13.66 1.31 6.05
C TRP A 38 -13.80 -0.19 6.38
N TYR A 39 -14.67 -0.94 5.70
CA TYR A 39 -14.85 -2.37 5.94
C TYR A 39 -13.64 -3.22 5.53
N CYS A 40 -12.72 -2.67 4.72
CA CYS A 40 -11.43 -3.26 4.46
C CYS A 40 -10.39 -2.94 5.55
N ASN A 41 -10.68 -2.07 6.52
CA ASN A 41 -9.78 -1.70 7.60
C ASN A 41 -9.83 -2.69 8.78
N ASN A 42 -9.69 -3.97 8.46
CA ASN A 42 -9.63 -5.07 9.43
C ASN A 42 -8.30 -5.81 9.25
N PRO A 43 -7.63 -6.27 10.32
CA PRO A 43 -6.28 -6.85 10.25
C PRO A 43 -6.14 -7.96 9.18
N SER A 44 -7.09 -8.89 9.12
CA SER A 44 -7.06 -9.99 8.14
C SER A 44 -7.14 -9.51 6.69
N ILE A 45 -7.90 -8.45 6.43
CA ILE A 45 -8.03 -7.85 5.10
C ILE A 45 -6.80 -6.99 4.79
N ILE A 46 -6.30 -6.22 5.75
CA ILE A 46 -5.09 -5.41 5.56
C ILE A 46 -3.90 -6.31 5.19
N ASP A 47 -3.71 -7.44 5.86
CA ASP A 47 -2.63 -8.40 5.54
C ASP A 47 -2.79 -8.95 4.12
N GLU A 48 -3.95 -9.50 3.78
CA GLU A 48 -4.28 -10.03 2.45
C GLU A 48 -4.04 -8.99 1.35
N LEU A 49 -4.58 -7.78 1.51
CA LEU A 49 -4.48 -6.74 0.50
C LEU A 49 -3.05 -6.21 0.38
N THR A 50 -2.33 -6.07 1.49
CA THR A 50 -0.93 -5.61 1.45
C THR A 50 -0.05 -6.63 0.72
N ARG A 51 -0.19 -7.92 1.00
CA ARG A 51 0.56 -8.99 0.29
C ARG A 51 0.28 -8.96 -1.21
N MET A 52 -1.00 -9.01 -1.58
CA MET A 52 -1.43 -9.01 -2.98
C MET A 52 -0.93 -7.76 -3.73
N ARG A 53 -1.05 -6.57 -3.12
CA ARG A 53 -0.60 -5.32 -3.74
C ARG A 53 0.92 -5.26 -3.89
N VAL A 54 1.69 -5.75 -2.91
CA VAL A 54 3.16 -5.84 -3.03
C VAL A 54 3.56 -6.79 -4.16
N GLU A 55 2.87 -7.92 -4.30
CA GLU A 55 3.13 -8.89 -5.37
C GLU A 55 2.83 -8.33 -6.76
N LEU A 56 1.77 -7.52 -6.91
CA LEU A 56 1.37 -6.95 -8.20
C LEU A 56 2.01 -5.60 -8.55
N LEU A 57 2.29 -4.77 -7.54
CA LEU A 57 2.67 -3.36 -7.70
C LEU A 57 4.05 -3.02 -7.11
N GLY A 58 4.69 -3.94 -6.39
CA GLY A 58 5.89 -3.63 -5.61
C GLY A 58 5.58 -2.56 -4.56
N THR A 59 6.25 -1.41 -4.62
CA THR A 59 6.04 -0.27 -3.72
C THR A 59 5.22 0.87 -4.34
N ALA A 60 4.67 0.68 -5.54
CA ALA A 60 3.94 1.72 -6.29
C ALA A 60 2.48 1.90 -5.84
N PHE A 61 2.24 1.95 -4.53
CA PHE A 61 0.95 2.25 -3.91
C PHE A 61 1.13 2.80 -2.48
N THR A 62 0.07 3.32 -1.89
CA THR A 62 0.07 3.71 -0.46
C THR A 62 -0.69 2.68 0.36
N ALA A 63 -0.01 2.05 1.32
CA ALA A 63 -0.55 0.87 1.99
C ALA A 63 -1.78 1.17 2.87
N GLN A 64 -1.80 2.33 3.54
CA GLN A 64 -2.86 2.64 4.50
C GLN A 64 -3.22 4.13 4.58
N HIS A 65 -4.44 4.41 5.01
CA HIS A 65 -4.88 5.71 5.56
C HIS A 65 -5.71 5.45 6.83
N SER A 66 -5.83 6.45 7.72
CA SER A 66 -6.57 6.27 8.97
C SER A 66 -8.08 6.44 8.80
N ASP A 67 -8.54 7.35 7.94
CA ASP A 67 -9.93 7.82 7.92
C ASP A 67 -10.42 8.17 9.34
N CYS A 68 -9.55 8.84 10.12
CA CYS A 68 -9.86 9.20 11.50
C CYS A 68 -10.87 10.36 11.54
N ARG A 69 -11.90 10.20 12.37
CA ARG A 69 -12.87 11.26 12.68
C ARG A 69 -12.63 11.89 14.04
N VAL A 70 -11.80 11.25 14.85
CA VAL A 70 -11.39 11.66 16.20
C VAL A 70 -9.87 11.52 16.27
N LEU A 71 -9.19 12.52 16.83
CA LEU A 71 -7.72 12.66 16.75
C LEU A 71 -6.98 11.46 17.33
N GLU A 72 -7.44 10.96 18.47
CA GLU A 72 -6.87 9.82 19.21
C GLU A 72 -6.88 8.53 18.39
N GLN A 73 -7.76 8.44 17.38
CA GLN A 73 -7.78 7.30 16.48
C GLN A 73 -6.49 7.15 15.67
N LEU A 74 -5.75 8.24 15.47
CA LEU A 74 -4.44 8.17 14.82
C LEU A 74 -3.49 7.23 15.57
N LEU A 75 -3.55 7.18 16.90
CA LEU A 75 -2.66 6.34 17.69
C LEU A 75 -2.89 4.85 17.36
N TYR A 76 -4.10 4.35 17.66
CA TYR A 76 -4.36 2.92 17.51
C TYR A 76 -4.46 2.48 16.05
N LYS A 77 -4.98 3.32 15.14
CA LYS A 77 -5.10 2.94 13.72
C LYS A 77 -3.73 2.78 13.06
N TRP A 78 -2.79 3.67 13.36
CA TRP A 78 -1.44 3.58 12.83
C TRP A 78 -0.62 2.49 13.50
N GLU A 79 -0.70 2.34 14.83
CA GLU A 79 -0.04 1.26 15.53
C GLU A 79 -0.46 -0.11 14.97
N HIS A 80 -1.78 -0.34 14.89
CA HIS A 80 -2.35 -1.58 14.38
C HIS A 80 -1.96 -1.84 12.92
N SER A 81 -2.16 -0.84 12.05
CA SER A 81 -1.87 -1.02 10.62
C SER A 81 -0.39 -1.25 10.35
N ARG A 82 0.51 -0.58 11.08
CA ARG A 82 1.96 -0.78 10.93
C ARG A 82 2.38 -2.17 11.37
N ALA A 83 1.79 -2.72 12.43
CA ALA A 83 2.04 -4.10 12.84
C ALA A 83 1.66 -5.08 11.72
N VAL A 84 0.43 -4.99 11.21
CA VAL A 84 -0.08 -5.88 10.16
C VAL A 84 0.70 -5.72 8.84
N ILE A 85 1.01 -4.50 8.42
CA ILE A 85 1.84 -4.26 7.23
C ILE A 85 3.24 -4.87 7.41
N SER A 86 3.80 -4.83 8.62
CA SER A 86 5.10 -5.47 8.90
C SER A 86 5.01 -6.99 8.78
N GLU A 87 3.94 -7.60 9.29
CA GLU A 87 3.68 -9.04 9.14
C GLU A 87 3.52 -9.45 7.66
N ALA A 88 2.95 -8.57 6.83
CA ALA A 88 2.88 -8.77 5.38
C ALA A 88 4.25 -8.69 4.70
N LEU A 89 5.05 -7.68 5.04
CA LEU A 89 6.32 -7.36 4.37
C LEU A 89 7.50 -8.24 4.81
N VAL A 90 7.60 -8.60 6.09
CA VAL A 90 8.76 -9.35 6.61
C VAL A 90 9.00 -10.66 5.85
N PRO A 91 7.98 -11.53 5.63
CA PRO A 91 8.17 -12.75 4.85
C PRO A 91 8.62 -12.49 3.42
N TYR A 92 8.16 -11.40 2.79
CA TYR A 92 8.59 -11.03 1.44
C TYR A 92 10.08 -10.69 1.41
N TYR A 93 10.55 -9.83 2.31
CA TYR A 93 11.97 -9.46 2.37
C TYR A 93 12.86 -10.63 2.81
N VAL A 94 12.41 -11.48 3.72
CA VAL A 94 13.14 -12.69 4.11
C VAL A 94 13.31 -13.62 2.90
N ARG A 95 12.25 -13.88 2.13
CA ARG A 95 12.34 -14.66 0.90
C ARG A 95 13.27 -14.01 -0.12
N LEU A 96 13.21 -12.69 -0.28
CA LEU A 96 14.10 -11.96 -1.18
C LEU A 96 15.57 -12.16 -0.78
N LEU A 97 15.91 -12.03 0.51
CA LEU A 97 17.28 -12.28 0.99
C LEU A 97 17.73 -13.73 0.78
N GLN A 98 16.81 -14.70 0.91
CA GLN A 98 17.09 -16.13 0.69
C GLN A 98 17.43 -16.47 -0.77
N THR A 99 17.04 -15.64 -1.76
CA THR A 99 17.45 -15.83 -3.16
C THR A 99 18.90 -15.41 -3.41
N GLY A 100 19.59 -14.86 -2.41
CA GLY A 100 20.91 -14.25 -2.53
C GLY A 100 20.87 -12.76 -2.87
N TRP A 101 19.67 -12.16 -2.98
CA TRP A 101 19.54 -10.71 -3.09
C TRP A 101 20.15 -10.01 -1.89
N ARG A 102 21.00 -9.01 -2.12
CA ARG A 102 21.61 -8.21 -1.06
C ARG A 102 20.82 -6.93 -0.90
N MET A 103 20.26 -6.73 0.29
CA MET A 103 19.53 -5.52 0.63
C MET A 103 20.16 -4.83 1.84
N THR A 104 20.34 -3.52 1.73
CA THR A 104 20.81 -2.67 2.81
C THR A 104 19.65 -2.21 3.70
N ARG A 105 19.96 -1.79 4.93
CA ARG A 105 18.96 -1.13 5.80
C ARG A 105 18.41 0.16 5.18
N GLY A 106 19.18 0.85 4.34
CA GLY A 106 18.76 2.06 3.64
C GLY A 106 17.66 1.78 2.62
N GLU A 107 17.80 0.73 1.83
CA GLU A 107 16.79 0.28 0.86
C GLU A 107 15.51 -0.16 1.54
N LEU A 108 15.61 -0.95 2.62
CA LEU A 108 14.43 -1.34 3.40
C LEU A 108 13.68 -0.12 3.96
N ARG A 109 14.41 0.86 4.52
CA ARG A 109 13.82 2.11 5.02
C ARG A 109 13.16 2.91 3.90
N ARG A 110 13.79 2.99 2.73
CA ARG A 110 13.21 3.65 1.54
C ARG A 110 11.89 2.99 1.18
N ASP A 111 11.86 1.67 1.04
CA ASP A 111 10.65 0.96 0.59
C ASP A 111 9.49 1.11 1.58
N VAL A 112 9.76 0.99 2.89
CA VAL A 112 8.75 1.24 3.94
C VAL A 112 8.27 2.69 3.89
N LYS A 113 9.17 3.66 3.70
CA LYS A 113 8.79 5.08 3.54
C LYS A 113 7.91 5.27 2.31
N THR A 114 8.25 4.65 1.19
CA THR A 114 7.45 4.72 -0.04
C THR A 114 6.03 4.20 0.20
N LEU A 115 5.88 3.03 0.85
CA LEU A 115 4.56 2.45 1.15
C LEU A 115 3.73 3.27 2.16
N LEU A 116 4.39 3.90 3.13
CA LEU A 116 3.74 4.67 4.21
C LEU A 116 3.52 6.16 3.86
N GLY A 117 3.59 6.54 2.59
CA GLY A 117 3.22 7.88 2.12
C GLY A 117 4.11 8.43 1.01
N GLY A 118 5.35 7.97 0.89
CA GLY A 118 6.27 8.47 -0.13
C GLY A 118 5.77 8.24 -1.56
N SER A 119 5.11 7.11 -1.83
CA SER A 119 4.51 6.81 -3.14
C SER A 119 3.41 7.81 -3.51
N TYR A 120 2.63 8.26 -2.52
CA TYR A 120 1.61 9.29 -2.70
C TYR A 120 2.24 10.65 -2.99
N GLU A 121 3.27 11.04 -2.24
CA GLU A 121 4.02 12.29 -2.47
C GLU A 121 4.64 12.33 -3.87
N GLU A 122 5.30 11.23 -4.27
CA GLU A 122 5.88 11.07 -5.61
C GLU A 122 4.81 11.14 -6.69
N PHE A 123 3.65 10.50 -6.49
CA PHE A 123 2.54 10.56 -7.44
C PHE A 123 2.01 11.99 -7.59
N LEU A 124 1.88 12.74 -6.50
CA LEU A 124 1.42 14.13 -6.53
C LEU A 124 2.43 15.11 -7.12
N ALA A 125 3.73 14.85 -7.03
CA ALA A 125 4.77 15.72 -7.58
C ALA A 125 4.94 15.64 -9.11
N ARG A 126 4.42 14.57 -9.75
CA ARG A 126 4.53 14.34 -11.21
C ARG A 126 3.70 15.28 -12.09
#